data_AF-A0A970MU46-F1
#
_entry.id   AF-A0A970MU46-F1
#
_cell.length_a   1.000
_cell.length_b   1.000
_cell.length_c   1.000
_cell.angle_alpha   90.00
_cell.angle_beta   90.00
_cell.angle_gamma   90.00
#
_symmetry.space_group_name_H-M   'P 1'
#
loop_
_entity.id
_entity.type
_entity.pdbx_description
1 polymer ?
#
loop_
_entity_poly.entity_id
_entity_poly.type
_entity_poly.pdbx_seq_one_letter_code
_entity_poly.pdbx_strand_id
1 'polypeptide(L)'
;MNNALLHSPVSSPSQCALDQSKLSYEEMELLSDELLAGCVRLGKASGIYTQAQLDRKVRNERKRIERVTEDCASAPMIESVIDSQLNDLIDAAGLNAIEEIVCRLYVAGFTGRRIAQVLGIRRRVVKQRLRIVKRRIRAAYLQGPYAGWYEVYLSEVNRLTRRAQRY
;
A
#
# COMPACT_ATOMS: atom_id res chain seq x y z
N MET A 1 55.97 26.19 22.15
CA MET A 1 54.86 26.90 22.80
C MET A 1 53.62 26.03 22.68
N ASN A 2 53.20 25.49 23.82
CA ASN A 2 52.25 24.40 23.96
C ASN A 2 50.82 24.92 23.86
N ASN A 3 50.01 24.37 22.96
CA ASN A 3 48.57 24.61 22.94
C ASN A 3 47.86 23.31 23.36
N ALA A 4 47.61 23.20 24.66
CA ALA A 4 46.84 22.14 25.28
C ALA A 4 45.35 22.43 25.05
N LEU A 5 44.74 21.80 24.05
CA LEU A 5 43.30 21.78 23.89
C LEU A 5 42.73 20.65 24.77
N LEU A 6 42.00 21.09 25.79
CA LEU A 6 41.28 20.31 26.78
C LEU A 6 40.21 19.46 26.07
N HIS A 7 40.39 18.14 26.07
CA HIS A 7 39.32 17.19 25.81
C HIS A 7 38.42 17.13 27.05
N SER A 8 37.29 17.85 27.00
CA SER A 8 36.19 17.65 27.93
C SER A 8 35.57 16.27 27.68
N PRO A 9 35.45 15.38 28.68
CA PRO A 9 34.74 14.13 28.50
C PRO A 9 33.25 14.42 28.30
N VAL A 10 32.74 14.11 27.10
CA VAL A 10 31.30 14.07 26.83
C VAL A 10 30.76 12.90 27.65
N SER A 11 30.13 13.22 28.77
CA SER A 11 29.37 12.28 29.57
C SER A 11 28.33 11.60 28.68
N SER A 12 28.54 10.32 28.41
CA SER A 12 27.60 9.44 27.74
C SER A 12 26.23 9.58 28.41
N PRO A 13 25.15 9.91 27.68
CA PRO A 13 23.82 9.90 28.25
C PRO A 13 23.53 8.47 28.70
N SER A 14 23.38 8.31 30.01
CA SER A 14 22.90 7.10 30.66
C SER A 14 21.73 6.55 29.87
N GLN A 15 21.88 5.29 29.44
CA GLN A 15 20.82 4.50 28.86
C GLN A 15 19.72 4.35 29.91
N CYS A 16 18.75 5.27 29.92
CA CYS A 16 17.43 4.99 30.44
C CYS A 16 16.84 3.94 29.51
N ALA A 17 17.01 2.67 29.87
CA ALA A 17 16.19 1.58 29.36
C ALA A 17 14.74 1.89 29.74
N LEU A 18 14.07 2.67 28.90
CA LEU A 18 12.62 2.77 28.92
C LEU A 18 12.12 1.40 28.48
N ASP A 19 11.68 0.64 29.47
CA ASP A 19 10.86 -0.55 29.32
C ASP A 19 9.68 -0.15 28.42
N GLN A 20 9.73 -0.54 27.13
CA GLN A 20 8.70 -0.25 26.14
C GLN A 20 7.48 -1.16 26.36
N SER A 21 7.01 -1.24 27.61
CA SER A 21 5.75 -1.85 27.96
C SER A 21 4.66 -1.18 27.13
N LYS A 22 3.99 -1.98 26.29
CA LYS A 22 2.89 -1.63 25.39
C LYS A 22 1.99 -0.51 25.96
N LEU A 23 2.33 0.74 25.66
CA LEU A 23 1.42 1.86 25.85
C LEU A 23 0.25 1.65 24.88
N SER A 24 -0.97 1.68 25.42
CA SER A 24 -2.19 1.69 24.61
C SER A 24 -2.17 2.91 23.69
N TYR A 25 -2.85 2.82 22.54
CA TYR A 25 -2.97 3.93 21.60
C TYR A 25 -3.57 5.18 22.28
N GLU A 26 -4.56 4.98 23.15
CA GLU A 26 -5.22 6.04 23.91
C GLU A 26 -4.26 6.72 24.90
N GLU A 27 -3.33 5.98 25.50
CA GLU A 27 -2.33 6.51 26.42
C GLU A 27 -1.26 7.33 25.67
N MET A 28 -0.90 6.89 24.47
CA MET A 28 0.01 7.67 23.60
C MET A 28 -0.64 8.96 23.10
N GLU A 29 -1.94 8.95 22.81
CA GLU A 29 -2.69 10.15 22.40
C GLU A 29 -2.79 11.15 23.56
N LEU A 30 -3.11 10.68 24.77
CA LEU A 30 -3.12 11.50 25.98
C LEU A 30 -1.75 12.11 26.30
N LEU A 31 -0.68 11.32 26.23
CA LEU A 31 0.69 11.80 26.47
C LEU A 31 1.12 12.81 25.40
N SER A 32 0.73 12.60 24.14
CA SER A 32 0.93 13.55 23.05
C SER A 32 0.25 14.88 23.34
N ASP A 33 -1.03 14.85 23.71
CA ASP A 33 -1.82 16.04 23.99
C ASP A 33 -1.30 16.80 25.22
N GLU A 34 -0.86 16.09 26.25
CA GLU A 34 -0.28 16.68 27.46
C GLU A 34 1.08 17.33 27.16
N LEU A 35 1.91 16.70 26.33
CA LEU A 35 3.20 17.25 25.88
C LEU A 35 2.99 18.50 25.02
N LEU A 36 2.00 18.48 24.11
CA LEU A 36 1.63 19.63 23.30
C LEU A 36 1.06 20.77 24.16
N ALA A 37 0.19 20.46 25.13
CA ALA A 37 -0.37 21.44 26.05
C ALA A 37 0.71 22.07 26.96
N GLY A 38 1.68 21.29 27.42
CA GLY A 38 2.86 21.76 28.16
C GLY A 38 3.74 22.70 27.33
N CYS A 39 3.95 22.37 26.05
CA CYS A 39 4.72 23.20 25.12
C CYS A 39 4.04 24.55 24.80
N VAL A 40 2.71 24.61 24.75
CA VAL A 40 1.97 25.87 24.52
C VAL A 40 2.18 26.88 25.66
N ARG A 41 2.42 26.42 26.90
CA ARG A 41 2.62 27.31 28.08
C ARG A 41 3.99 28.00 28.12
N LEU A 42 4.98 27.55 27.35
CA LEU A 42 6.37 28.03 27.48
C LEU A 42 6.72 29.29 26.67
N GLY A 43 5.77 29.85 25.90
CA GLY A 43 5.91 31.20 25.33
C GLY A 43 7.09 31.41 24.36
N LYS A 44 7.10 32.60 23.73
CA LYS A 44 7.98 33.03 22.61
C LYS A 44 9.50 32.80 22.76
N ALA A 45 10.01 32.52 23.97
CA ALA A 45 11.44 32.36 24.23
C ALA A 45 11.98 30.95 23.93
N SER A 46 11.11 29.96 23.78
CA SER A 46 11.47 28.54 23.65
C SER A 46 11.66 28.05 22.21
N GLY A 47 11.45 28.91 21.20
CA GLY A 47 11.45 28.49 19.80
C GLY A 47 10.28 27.58 19.41
N ILE A 48 9.28 27.43 20.29
CA ILE A 48 8.09 26.61 20.06
C ILE A 48 7.16 27.34 19.09
N TYR A 49 6.70 26.61 18.07
CA TYR A 49 5.79 27.12 17.05
C TYR A 49 4.56 27.73 17.70
N THR A 50 4.26 29.00 17.40
CA THR A 50 2.96 29.57 17.74
C THR A 50 1.86 28.85 16.96
N GLN A 51 0.61 28.87 17.45
CA GLN A 51 -0.52 28.24 16.76
C GLN A 51 -0.61 28.66 15.28
N ALA A 52 -0.39 29.95 15.00
CA ALA A 52 -0.37 30.47 13.64
C ALA A 52 0.77 29.90 12.77
N GLN A 53 1.94 29.62 13.36
CA GLN A 53 3.06 28.99 12.65
C GLN A 53 2.82 27.49 12.45
N LEU A 54 2.20 26.81 13.42
CA LEU A 54 1.76 25.43 13.28
C LEU A 54 0.73 25.32 12.15
N ASP A 55 -0.31 26.17 12.15
CA ASP A 55 -1.33 26.20 11.11
C ASP A 55 -0.74 26.55 9.74
N ARG A 56 0.28 27.41 9.69
CA ARG A 56 1.02 27.69 8.45
C ARG A 56 1.82 26.48 8.00
N LYS A 57 2.47 25.77 8.91
CA LYS A 57 3.23 24.54 8.60
C LYS A 57 2.28 23.44 8.12
N VAL A 58 1.16 23.21 8.81
CA VAL A 58 0.12 22.26 8.39
C VAL A 58 -0.44 22.63 7.01
N ARG A 59 -0.72 23.91 6.74
CA ARG A 59 -1.14 24.35 5.40
C ARG A 59 -0.06 24.13 4.34
N ASN A 60 1.20 24.35 4.67
CA ASN A 60 2.32 24.14 3.76
C ASN A 60 2.57 22.66 3.51
N GLU A 61 2.55 21.82 4.54
CA GLU A 61 2.63 20.36 4.40
C GLU A 61 1.44 19.82 3.61
N ARG A 62 0.21 20.29 3.85
CA ARG A 62 -0.95 19.93 3.00
C ARG A 62 -0.81 20.36 1.54
N LYS A 63 -0.04 21.41 1.25
CA LYS A 63 0.31 21.83 -0.12
C LYS A 63 1.48 21.03 -0.71
N ARG A 64 2.36 20.51 0.16
CA ARG A 64 3.60 19.80 -0.15
C ARG A 64 3.45 18.28 -0.15
N ILE A 65 2.37 17.76 0.44
CA ILE A 65 1.73 16.51 0.01
C ILE A 65 1.25 16.80 -1.40
N GLU A 66 2.24 16.81 -2.30
CA GLU A 66 2.10 16.58 -3.70
C GLU A 66 1.10 15.44 -3.80
N ARG A 67 -0.04 15.72 -4.43
CA ARG A 67 -1.01 14.67 -4.77
C ARG A 67 -0.14 13.58 -5.37
N VAL A 68 0.04 12.47 -4.66
CA VAL A 68 0.87 11.36 -5.12
C VAL A 68 0.40 11.12 -6.52
N THR A 69 1.20 11.53 -7.50
CA THR A 69 0.87 11.32 -8.89
C THR A 69 0.92 9.81 -9.01
N GLU A 70 -0.24 9.20 -9.27
CA GLU A 70 -0.42 7.75 -9.40
C GLU A 70 0.48 7.16 -10.52
N ASP A 71 1.20 8.01 -11.25
CA ASP A 71 2.12 7.71 -12.34
C ASP A 71 3.50 7.17 -11.91
N CYS A 72 3.79 7.04 -10.61
CA CYS A 72 5.13 6.63 -10.14
C CYS A 72 5.38 5.11 -10.13
N ALA A 73 4.40 4.27 -10.47
CA ALA A 73 4.63 2.84 -10.58
C ALA A 73 5.35 2.52 -11.90
N SER A 74 6.59 2.05 -11.81
CA SER A 74 7.30 1.57 -12.98
C SER A 74 6.54 0.39 -13.63
N ALA A 75 6.46 0.35 -14.96
CA ALA A 75 5.84 -0.76 -15.70
C ALA A 75 6.24 -2.17 -15.18
N PRO A 76 7.53 -2.48 -14.90
CA PRO A 76 7.89 -3.80 -14.37
C PRO A 76 7.32 -4.07 -12.97
N MET A 77 7.15 -3.04 -12.15
CA MET A 77 6.51 -3.19 -10.83
C MET A 77 5.03 -3.53 -11.00
N ILE A 78 4.32 -2.88 -11.91
CA ILE A 78 2.91 -3.16 -12.20
C ILE A 78 2.74 -4.60 -12.67
N GLU A 79 3.57 -5.06 -13.61
CA GLU A 79 3.55 -6.45 -14.10
C GLU A 79 3.79 -7.44 -12.95
N SER A 80 4.78 -7.18 -12.08
CA SER A 80 5.06 -8.08 -10.94
C SER A 80 3.89 -8.17 -9.95
N VAL A 81 3.17 -7.07 -9.71
CA VAL A 81 1.99 -7.05 -8.83
C VAL A 81 0.83 -7.81 -9.47
N ILE A 82 0.59 -7.60 -10.77
CA ILE A 82 -0.45 -8.31 -11.52
C ILE A 82 -0.17 -9.83 -11.48
N ASP A 83 1.08 -10.23 -11.72
CA ASP A 83 1.48 -11.64 -11.70
C ASP A 83 1.30 -12.26 -10.32
N SER A 84 1.70 -11.56 -9.26
CA SER A 84 1.48 -12.01 -7.87
C SER A 84 0.00 -12.22 -7.60
N GLN A 85 -0.84 -11.22 -7.90
CA GLN A 85 -2.29 -11.29 -7.67
C GLN A 85 -2.95 -12.39 -8.48
N LEU A 86 -2.47 -12.61 -9.71
CA LEU A 86 -2.99 -13.66 -10.58
C LEU A 86 -2.64 -15.06 -10.04
N ASN A 87 -1.43 -15.24 -9.48
CA ASN A 87 -1.05 -16.48 -8.81
C ASN A 87 -1.91 -16.72 -7.56
N ASP A 88 -2.08 -15.71 -6.70
CA ASP A 88 -2.93 -15.81 -5.50
C ASP A 88 -4.37 -16.22 -5.86
N LEU A 89 -4.92 -15.66 -6.94
CA LEU A 89 -6.25 -16.01 -7.43
C LEU A 89 -6.34 -17.42 -8.02
N ILE A 90 -5.29 -17.88 -8.70
CA ILE A 90 -5.21 -19.26 -9.23
C ILE A 90 -5.19 -20.26 -8.07
N ASP A 91 -4.38 -19.99 -7.05
CA ASP A 91 -4.23 -20.83 -5.87
C ASP A 91 -5.53 -20.88 -5.07
N ALA A 92 -6.14 -19.72 -4.83
CA ALA A 92 -7.43 -19.62 -4.14
C ALA A 92 -8.59 -20.28 -4.91
N ALA A 93 -8.54 -20.32 -6.25
CA ALA A 93 -9.58 -20.93 -7.07
C ALA A 93 -9.59 -22.47 -6.99
N GLY A 94 -8.53 -23.09 -6.45
CA GLY A 94 -8.41 -24.54 -6.28
C GLY A 94 -8.45 -25.30 -7.60
N LEU A 95 -7.85 -24.75 -8.65
CA LEU A 95 -7.87 -25.33 -9.99
C LEU A 95 -7.14 -26.68 -10.01
N ASN A 96 -7.64 -27.62 -10.81
CA ASN A 96 -6.89 -28.86 -11.04
C ASN A 96 -5.67 -28.57 -11.94
N ALA A 97 -4.61 -29.40 -11.88
CA ALA A 97 -3.37 -29.16 -12.63
C ALA A 97 -3.59 -28.85 -14.13
N ILE A 98 -4.48 -29.57 -14.81
CA ILE A 98 -4.80 -29.32 -16.23
C ILE A 98 -5.52 -27.97 -16.41
N GLU A 99 -6.39 -27.59 -15.49
CA GLU A 99 -7.12 -26.32 -15.52
C GLU A 99 -6.17 -25.14 -15.30
N GLU A 100 -5.23 -25.28 -14.37
CA GLU A 100 -4.16 -24.32 -14.11
C GLU A 100 -3.28 -24.14 -15.35
N ILE A 101 -2.78 -25.23 -15.95
CA ILE A 101 -1.97 -25.17 -17.17
C ILE A 101 -2.72 -24.46 -18.30
N VAL A 102 -4.01 -24.81 -18.50
CA VAL A 102 -4.85 -24.14 -19.51
C VAL A 102 -5.02 -22.66 -19.20
N CYS A 103 -5.17 -22.29 -17.92
CA CYS A 103 -5.28 -20.90 -17.48
C CYS A 103 -3.99 -20.12 -17.77
N ARG A 104 -2.83 -20.64 -17.32
CA ARG A 104 -1.52 -19.99 -17.50
C ARG A 104 -1.19 -19.79 -18.98
N LEU A 105 -1.43 -20.80 -19.83
CA LEU A 105 -1.23 -20.65 -21.27
C LEU A 105 -2.15 -19.57 -21.86
N TYR A 106 -3.40 -19.48 -21.41
CA TYR A 106 -4.33 -18.46 -21.89
C TYR A 106 -3.92 -17.05 -21.46
N VAL A 107 -3.46 -16.88 -20.21
CA VAL A 107 -2.92 -15.61 -19.69
C VAL A 107 -1.67 -15.19 -20.46
N ALA A 108 -0.82 -16.15 -20.83
CA ALA A 108 0.34 -15.93 -21.71
C ALA A 108 -0.02 -15.65 -23.18
N GLY A 109 -1.31 -15.43 -23.51
CA GLY A 109 -1.77 -15.03 -24.84
C GLY A 109 -2.00 -16.18 -25.82
N PHE A 110 -1.91 -17.45 -25.39
CA PHE A 110 -2.15 -18.56 -26.30
C PHE A 110 -3.62 -18.68 -26.68
N THR A 111 -3.88 -18.82 -27.97
CA THR A 111 -5.24 -19.10 -28.45
C THR A 111 -5.69 -20.50 -28.04
N GLY A 112 -7.00 -20.70 -27.83
CA GLY A 112 -7.53 -22.02 -27.48
C GLY A 112 -7.24 -23.13 -28.50
N ARG A 113 -6.96 -22.78 -29.77
CA ARG A 113 -6.46 -23.72 -30.78
C ARG A 113 -5.03 -24.15 -30.49
N ARG A 114 -4.15 -23.21 -30.12
CA ARG A 114 -2.75 -23.51 -29.79
C ARG A 114 -2.66 -24.31 -28.50
N ILE A 115 -3.46 -23.97 -27.48
CA ILE A 115 -3.55 -24.74 -26.23
C ILE A 115 -3.98 -26.18 -26.50
N ALA A 116 -5.02 -26.37 -27.33
CA ALA A 116 -5.49 -27.69 -27.73
C ALA A 116 -4.39 -28.53 -28.40
N GLN A 117 -3.59 -27.89 -29.27
CA GLN A 117 -2.47 -28.54 -29.94
C GLN A 117 -1.34 -28.92 -28.96
N VAL A 118 -0.94 -28.01 -28.08
CA VAL A 118 0.14 -28.24 -27.11
C VAL A 118 -0.22 -29.34 -26.11
N LEU A 119 -1.48 -29.38 -25.66
CA LEU A 119 -1.94 -30.34 -24.66
C LEU A 119 -2.50 -31.63 -25.27
N GLY A 120 -2.55 -31.77 -26.60
CA GLY A 120 -3.12 -32.94 -27.27
C GLY A 120 -4.61 -33.17 -27.00
N ILE A 121 -5.38 -32.12 -26.69
CA ILE A 121 -6.82 -32.22 -26.35
C ILE A 121 -7.70 -31.50 -27.37
N ARG A 122 -8.99 -31.88 -27.43
CA ARG A 122 -9.95 -31.26 -28.35
C ARG A 122 -10.21 -29.79 -27.96
N ARG A 123 -10.30 -28.89 -28.95
CA ARG A 123 -10.62 -27.45 -28.75
C ARG A 123 -11.88 -27.20 -27.92
N ARG A 124 -12.91 -28.05 -28.07
CA ARG A 124 -14.15 -27.97 -27.27
C ARG A 124 -13.87 -28.17 -25.77
N VAL A 125 -12.96 -29.09 -25.43
CA VAL A 125 -12.56 -29.37 -24.04
C VAL A 125 -11.81 -28.16 -23.46
N VAL A 126 -10.89 -27.56 -24.22
CA VAL A 126 -10.21 -26.31 -23.80
C VAL A 126 -11.22 -25.21 -23.52
N LYS A 127 -12.19 -24.99 -24.42
CA LYS A 127 -13.23 -23.97 -24.23
C LYS A 127 -14.08 -24.23 -22.98
N GLN A 128 -14.42 -25.49 -22.71
CA GLN A 128 -15.15 -25.87 -21.51
C GLN A 128 -14.33 -25.62 -20.24
N ARG A 129 -13.06 -26.03 -20.23
CA ARG A 129 -12.14 -25.80 -19.11
C ARG A 129 -11.96 -24.32 -18.83
N LEU A 130 -11.73 -23.48 -19.85
CA LEU A 130 -11.62 -22.03 -19.68
C LEU A 130 -12.89 -21.41 -19.09
N ARG A 131 -14.08 -21.91 -19.44
CA ARG A 131 -15.33 -21.45 -18.81
C ARG A 131 -15.39 -21.82 -17.32
N ILE A 132 -14.98 -23.03 -16.96
CA ILE A 132 -14.94 -23.50 -15.56
C ILE A 132 -13.93 -22.66 -14.77
N VAL A 133 -12.70 -22.53 -15.29
CA VAL A 133 -11.62 -21.71 -14.71
C VAL A 133 -12.10 -20.29 -14.47
N LYS A 134 -12.66 -19.63 -15.49
CA LYS A 134 -13.16 -18.24 -15.38
C LYS A 134 -14.22 -18.12 -14.28
N ARG A 135 -15.11 -19.11 -14.15
CA ARG A 135 -16.13 -19.12 -13.09
C ARG A 135 -15.50 -19.27 -11.71
N ARG A 136 -14.52 -20.16 -11.54
CA ARG A 136 -13.84 -20.41 -10.26
C ARG A 136 -12.98 -19.24 -9.83
N ILE A 137 -12.18 -18.67 -10.73
CA ILE A 137 -11.40 -17.46 -10.47
C ILE A 137 -12.32 -16.29 -10.07
N ARG A 138 -13.44 -16.12 -10.79
CA ARG A 138 -14.42 -15.08 -10.43
C ARG A 138 -15.02 -15.32 -9.03
N ALA A 139 -15.32 -16.56 -8.68
CA ALA A 139 -15.82 -16.88 -7.35
C ALA A 139 -14.77 -16.60 -6.27
N ALA A 140 -13.51 -16.99 -6.50
CA ALA A 140 -12.39 -16.71 -5.60
C ALA A 140 -12.18 -15.20 -5.42
N TYR A 141 -12.21 -14.43 -6.51
CA TYR A 141 -12.13 -12.97 -6.46
C TYR A 141 -13.26 -12.35 -5.62
N LEU A 142 -14.50 -12.81 -5.80
CA LEU A 142 -15.66 -12.30 -5.06
C LEU A 142 -15.69 -12.71 -3.58
N GLN A 143 -14.96 -13.76 -3.19
CA GLN A 143 -14.88 -14.24 -1.82
C GLN A 143 -13.58 -13.79 -1.11
N GLY A 144 -12.64 -13.21 -1.87
CA GLY A 144 -11.36 -12.76 -1.34
C GLY A 144 -11.49 -11.52 -0.44
N PRO A 145 -10.45 -11.24 0.37
CA PRO A 145 -10.44 -10.08 1.28
C PRO A 145 -10.57 -8.74 0.57
N TYR A 146 -10.22 -8.70 -0.72
CA TYR A 146 -10.29 -7.53 -1.58
C TYR A 146 -11.52 -7.50 -2.49
N ALA A 147 -12.51 -8.39 -2.28
CA ALA A 147 -13.76 -8.36 -3.03
C ALA A 147 -14.46 -7.00 -2.85
N GLY A 148 -14.80 -6.32 -3.95
CA GLY A 148 -15.43 -5.00 -3.89
C GLY A 148 -14.47 -3.82 -3.75
N TRP A 149 -13.18 -4.06 -3.44
CA TRP A 149 -12.21 -2.97 -3.24
C TRP A 149 -11.89 -2.22 -4.53
N TYR A 150 -11.87 -2.92 -5.66
CA TYR A 150 -11.65 -2.28 -6.96
C TYR A 150 -12.81 -1.35 -7.32
N GLU A 151 -14.04 -1.75 -7.01
CA GLU A 151 -15.24 -0.93 -7.20
C GLU A 151 -15.22 0.32 -6.29
N VAL A 152 -14.78 0.16 -5.03
CA VAL A 152 -14.57 1.28 -4.11
C VAL A 152 -13.48 2.22 -4.63
N TYR A 153 -12.32 1.70 -5.03
CA TYR A 153 -11.24 2.48 -5.63
C TYR A 153 -11.72 3.27 -6.84
N LEU A 154 -12.38 2.61 -7.80
CA LEU A 154 -12.94 3.28 -8.97
C LEU A 154 -13.96 4.34 -8.60
N SER A 155 -14.79 4.11 -7.57
CA SER A 155 -15.77 5.10 -7.13
C SER A 155 -15.12 6.33 -6.49
N GLU A 156 -14.05 6.16 -5.70
CA GLU A 156 -13.33 7.26 -5.06
C GLU A 156 -12.46 8.03 -6.06
N VAL A 157 -11.76 7.34 -6.96
CA VAL A 157 -10.98 7.96 -8.04
C VAL A 157 -11.88 8.79 -8.97
N ASN A 158 -13.02 8.22 -9.40
CA ASN A 158 -13.96 8.95 -10.27
C ASN A 158 -14.68 10.10 -9.56
N ARG A 159 -14.79 10.08 -8.22
CA ARG A 159 -15.40 11.15 -7.44
C ARG A 159 -14.54 12.41 -7.45
N LEU A 160 -13.22 12.26 -7.45
CA LEU A 160 -12.27 13.37 -7.52
C LEU A 160 -12.28 14.06 -8.89
N THR A 161 -12.36 13.29 -9.98
CA THR A 161 -12.44 13.83 -11.35
C THR A 161 -13.74 14.62 -11.57
N ARG A 162 -14.88 14.17 -11.04
CA ARG A 162 -16.16 14.91 -11.15
C ARG A 162 -16.19 16.21 -10.34
N ARG A 163 -15.45 16.31 -9.23
CA ARG A 163 -15.33 17.55 -8.46
C ARG A 163 -14.43 18.58 -9.14
N ALA A 164 -13.40 18.14 -9.87
CA ALA A 164 -12.51 19.03 -10.60
C ALA A 164 -13.17 19.70 -11.83
N GLN A 165 -14.19 19.08 -12.43
CA GLN A 165 -14.92 19.63 -13.60
C GLN A 165 -16.04 20.63 -13.25
N ARG A 166 -16.34 20.85 -11.96
CA ARG A 166 -17.41 21.77 -11.51
C ARG A 166 -16.90 23.16 -11.10
N TYR A 167 -15.62 23.43 -11.29
CA TYR A 167 -14.99 24.73 -11.14
C TYR A 167 -14.38 25.15 -12.47
#